data_AF-A0A9D9LEJ6-F1
#
_entry.id   AF-A0A9D9LEJ6-F1
#
_cell.length_a   1.000
_cell.length_b   1.000
_cell.length_c   1.000
_cell.angle_alpha   90.00
_cell.angle_beta   90.00
_cell.angle_gamma   90.00
#
_symmetry.space_group_name_H-M   'P 1'
#
loop_
_entity.id
_entity.type
_entity.pdbx_description
1 polymer ?
#
loop_
_entity_poly.entity_id
_entity_poly.type
_entity_poly.pdbx_seq_one_letter_code
_entity_poly.pdbx_strand_id
1 'polypeptide(L)'
;MLYTEVRPDDTLRGTNIKVLHDLAVNTGMRITSSGGLRGLEDLLALCELESLGVDSVVIGRALYENRFSCQGLWRMCEAGDYPYTAKV
;
A
#
# COMPACT_ATOMS: atom_id res chain seq x y z
N MET A 1 -6.07 9.73 -8.61
CA MET A 1 -7.40 9.22 -8.21
C MET A 1 -7.27 8.63 -6.82
N LEU A 2 -8.11 9.04 -5.86
CA LEU A 2 -8.14 8.40 -4.55
C LEU A 2 -9.14 7.25 -4.58
N TYR A 3 -8.65 6.01 -4.43
CA TYR A 3 -9.49 4.83 -4.29
C TYR A 3 -9.58 4.48 -2.81
N THR A 4 -10.79 4.48 -2.25
CA THR A 4 -11.02 4.03 -0.87
C THR A 4 -11.81 2.73 -0.87
N GLU A 5 -11.28 1.70 -0.25
CA GLU A 5 -12.00 0.44 -0.07
C GLU A 5 -12.95 0.55 1.13
N VAL A 6 -14.25 0.62 0.86
CA VAL A 6 -15.30 0.68 1.89
C VAL A 6 -15.88 -0.72 2.09
N ARG A 7 -15.75 -1.26 3.31
CA ARG A 7 -16.35 -2.55 3.69
C ARG A 7 -17.22 -2.37 4.94
N PRO A 8 -18.37 -3.06 5.04
CA PRO A 8 -19.29 -2.92 6.17
C PRO A 8 -18.67 -3.23 7.54
N ASP A 9 -17.65 -4.10 7.57
CA ASP A 9 -17.17 -4.70 8.82
C ASP A 9 -15.80 -4.16 9.30
N ASP A 10 -15.24 -3.12 8.65
CA ASP A 10 -13.87 -2.58 8.87
C ASP A 10 -12.82 -3.66 9.21
N THR A 11 -12.95 -4.81 8.55
CA THR A 11 -12.07 -5.95 8.76
C THR A 11 -10.81 -5.72 7.94
N LEU A 12 -9.67 -5.78 8.64
CA LEU A 12 -8.31 -5.78 8.09
C LEU A 12 -8.10 -7.06 7.26
N ARG A 13 -8.78 -7.17 6.11
CA ARG A 13 -8.67 -8.31 5.17
C ARG A 13 -7.63 -8.11 4.08
N GLY A 14 -6.92 -6.98 4.10
CA GLY A 14 -5.91 -6.64 3.12
C GLY A 14 -6.49 -5.84 1.98
N THR A 15 -5.65 -5.04 1.34
CA THR A 15 -6.02 -4.20 0.20
C THR A 15 -6.38 -5.07 -1.01
N ASN A 16 -7.44 -4.71 -1.73
CA ASN A 16 -7.85 -5.41 -2.93
C ASN A 16 -6.95 -5.09 -4.14
N ILE A 17 -5.81 -5.78 -4.22
CA ILE A 17 -4.80 -5.67 -5.29
C ILE A 17 -5.42 -5.85 -6.67
N LYS A 18 -6.36 -6.79 -6.83
CA LYS A 18 -7.00 -7.05 -8.13
C LYS A 18 -7.78 -5.84 -8.63
N VAL A 19 -8.55 -5.18 -7.77
CA VAL A 19 -9.32 -3.99 -8.16
C VAL A 19 -8.38 -2.84 -8.52
N LEU A 20 -7.33 -2.63 -7.75
CA LEU A 20 -6.34 -1.58 -8.04
C LEU A 20 -5.59 -1.84 -9.35
N HIS A 21 -5.19 -3.08 -9.60
CA HIS A 21 -4.61 -3.51 -10.88
C HIS A 21 -5.55 -3.20 -12.05
N ASP A 22 -6.79 -3.69 -11.99
CA ASP A 22 -7.77 -3.51 -13.06
C ASP A 22 -8.08 -2.02 -13.28
N LEU A 23 -8.15 -1.23 -12.21
CA LEU A 23 -8.37 0.21 -12.28
C LEU A 23 -7.16 0.92 -12.93
N ALA A 24 -5.94 0.56 -12.54
CA ALA A 24 -4.72 1.14 -13.07
C ALA A 24 -4.58 0.88 -14.58
N VAL A 25 -4.75 -0.38 -14.99
CA VAL A 25 -4.66 -0.80 -16.39
C VAL A 25 -5.75 -0.18 -17.27
N ASN A 26 -7.00 -0.15 -16.79
CA ASN A 26 -8.13 0.32 -17.61
C ASN A 26 -8.22 1.84 -17.71
N THR A 27 -7.74 2.58 -16.70
CA THR A 27 -7.86 4.04 -16.68
C THR A 27 -6.58 4.76 -17.08
N GLY A 28 -5.42 4.12 -16.91
CA GLY A 28 -4.11 4.77 -17.06
C GLY A 28 -3.88 5.93 -16.06
N MET A 29 -4.72 6.05 -15.04
CA MET A 29 -4.62 7.11 -14.04
C MET A 29 -3.66 6.72 -12.92
N ARG A 30 -3.01 7.73 -12.33
CA ARG A 30 -2.31 7.60 -11.06
C ARG A 30 -3.30 7.36 -9.92
N ILE A 31 -3.11 6.28 -9.17
CA ILE A 31 -4.03 5.81 -8.14
C ILE A 31 -3.36 5.84 -6.78
N THR A 32 -4.01 6.53 -5.85
CA THR A 32 -3.70 6.48 -4.43
C THR A 32 -4.65 5.49 -3.77
N SER A 33 -4.11 4.40 -3.21
CA SER A 33 -4.89 3.43 -2.44
C SER A 33 -5.14 3.94 -1.02
N SER A 34 -6.37 3.87 -0.54
CA SER A 34 -6.77 4.30 0.80
C SER A 34 -7.63 3.22 1.46
N GLY A 35 -7.22 2.72 2.62
CA GLY A 35 -7.96 1.71 3.38
C GLY A 35 -7.56 0.26 3.06
N GLY A 36 -7.93 -0.64 3.97
CA GLY A 36 -7.69 -2.09 3.86
C GLY A 36 -6.25 -2.55 4.18
N LEU A 37 -5.28 -1.64 4.28
CA LEU A 37 -3.87 -1.95 4.53
C LEU A 37 -3.66 -2.44 5.97
N ARG A 38 -3.05 -3.62 6.13
CA ARG A 38 -2.85 -4.31 7.42
C ARG A 38 -1.48 -4.14 8.01
N GLY A 39 -0.47 -3.93 7.18
CA GLY A 39 0.93 -3.90 7.58
C GLY A 39 1.84 -3.88 6.37
N LEU A 40 3.11 -4.23 6.58
CA LEU A 40 4.15 -4.17 5.57
C LEU A 40 3.84 -5.06 4.34
N GLU A 41 3.32 -6.26 4.54
CA GLU A 41 3.04 -7.22 3.47
C GLU A 41 2.07 -6.66 2.41
N ASP A 42 1.04 -5.94 2.85
CA ASP A 42 0.10 -5.30 1.94
C ASP A 42 0.72 -4.12 1.19
N LEU A 43 1.63 -3.38 1.84
CA LEU A 43 2.40 -2.33 1.17
C LEU A 43 3.28 -2.92 0.07
N LEU A 44 3.97 -4.02 0.34
CA LEU A 44 4.82 -4.68 -0.65
C LEU A 44 4.00 -5.18 -1.85
N ALA A 45 2.82 -5.77 -1.60
CA ALA A 45 1.91 -6.17 -2.67
C ALA A 45 1.42 -4.97 -3.52
N LEU A 46 1.30 -3.78 -2.94
CA LEU A 46 0.97 -2.55 -3.66
C LEU A 46 2.16 -2.01 -4.47
N CYS A 47 3.38 -2.14 -3.97
CA CYS A 47 4.59 -1.73 -4.71
C CYS A 47 4.73 -2.48 -6.04
N GLU A 48 4.28 -3.74 -6.12
CA GLU A 48 4.25 -4.49 -7.39
C GLU A 48 3.35 -3.81 -8.47
N LEU A 49 2.39 -2.99 -8.05
CA LEU A 49 1.49 -2.24 -8.94
C LEU A 49 1.99 -0.83 -9.27
N GLU A 50 3.14 -0.40 -8.75
CA GLU A 50 3.69 0.94 -8.99
C GLU A 50 3.86 1.22 -10.49
N SER A 51 4.44 0.27 -11.22
CA SER A 51 4.64 0.35 -12.67
C SER A 51 3.34 0.50 -13.48
N LEU A 52 2.21 0.11 -12.90
CA LEU A 52 0.88 0.22 -13.52
C LEU A 52 0.20 1.56 -13.21
N GLY A 53 0.70 2.32 -12.23
CA GLY A 53 0.17 3.62 -11.84
C GLY A 53 -0.34 3.71 -10.40
N VAL A 54 -0.19 2.67 -9.57
CA VAL A 54 -0.51 2.74 -8.13
C VAL A 54 0.69 3.35 -7.40
N ASP A 55 0.74 4.68 -7.34
CA ASP A 55 1.93 5.43 -6.92
C ASP A 55 1.97 5.80 -5.44
N SER A 56 0.80 5.78 -4.78
CA SER A 56 0.65 6.32 -3.43
C SER A 56 -0.29 5.48 -2.57
N VAL A 57 -0.11 5.55 -1.26
CA VAL A 57 -0.97 4.85 -0.30
C VAL A 57 -1.25 5.69 0.94
N VAL A 58 -2.48 5.60 1.45
CA VAL A 58 -2.91 6.20 2.73
C VAL A 58 -2.99 5.11 3.78
N ILE A 59 -2.16 5.24 4.81
CA ILE A 59 -2.12 4.31 5.94
C ILE A 59 -2.95 4.90 7.08
N GLY A 60 -4.00 4.18 7.49
CA GLY A 60 -4.85 4.52 8.62
C GLY A 60 -4.58 3.62 9.83
N ARG A 61 -5.54 2.72 10.11
CA ARG A 61 -5.57 1.89 11.32
C ARG A 61 -4.32 1.08 11.62
N ALA A 62 -3.67 0.53 10.59
CA ALA A 62 -2.43 -0.21 10.76
C ALA A 62 -1.30 0.60 11.41
N LEU A 63 -1.28 1.93 11.23
CA LEU A 63 -0.27 2.80 11.84
C LEU A 63 -0.43 2.88 13.36
N TYR A 64 -1.64 3.22 13.84
CA TYR A 64 -1.86 3.41 15.27
C TYR A 64 -2.13 2.11 16.05
N GLU A 65 -2.48 1.01 15.37
CA GLU A 65 -2.45 -0.35 15.94
C GLU A 65 -1.04 -0.97 15.98
N ASN A 66 -0.02 -0.20 15.58
CA ASN A 66 1.39 -0.64 15.55
C ASN A 66 1.64 -1.90 14.69
N ARG A 67 0.77 -2.14 13.69
CA ARG A 67 0.95 -3.19 12.67
C ARG A 67 1.84 -2.73 11.52
N PHE A 68 2.00 -1.42 11.37
CA PHE A 68 2.90 -0.78 10.42
C PHE A 68 3.88 0.12 11.18
N SER A 69 5.10 -0.38 11.42
CA SER A 69 6.13 0.38 12.14
C SER A 69 6.85 1.34 11.18
N CYS A 70 6.32 2.56 11.05
CA CYS A 70 6.91 3.60 10.19
C CYS A 70 8.39 3.87 10.53
N GLN A 71 8.72 4.03 11.82
CA GLN A 71 10.08 4.35 12.24
C GLN A 71 11.04 3.18 11.99
N GLY A 72 10.59 1.94 12.19
CA GLY A 72 11.37 0.75 11.90
C GLY A 72 11.69 0.67 10.42
N LEU A 73 10.68 0.83 9.57
CA LEU A 73 10.83 0.86 8.12
C LEU A 73 11.76 1.97 7.66
N TRP A 74 11.55 3.20 8.15
CA TRP A 74 12.42 4.34 7.82
C TRP A 74 13.89 4.08 8.17
N ARG A 75 14.17 3.45 9.31
CA ARG A 75 15.55 3.12 9.68
C ARG A 75 16.16 2.06 8.77
N MET A 76 15.39 1.04 8.40
CA MET A 76 15.82 0.05 7.41
C MET A 76 16.12 0.72 6.06
N CYS A 77 15.27 1.69 5.70
CA CYS A 77 15.45 2.51 4.51
C CYS A 77 16.76 3.29 4.52
N GLU A 78 17.06 4.02 5.60
CA GLU A 78 18.28 4.82 5.73
C GLU A 78 19.55 3.97 5.82
N ALA A 79 19.46 2.80 6.44
CA ALA A 79 20.59 1.89 6.60
C ALA A 79 21.01 1.22 5.28
N GLY A 80 20.20 1.30 4.23
CA GLY A 80 20.41 0.53 2.99
C GLY A 80 20.12 -0.97 3.15
N ASP A 81 19.76 -1.43 4.35
CA ASP A 81 19.26 -2.77 4.66
C ASP A 81 17.78 -2.89 4.26
N TYR A 82 17.47 -2.47 3.04
CA TYR A 82 16.17 -2.67 2.45
C TYR A 82 16.01 -4.16 2.16
N PRO A 83 15.01 -4.83 2.76
CA PRO A 83 14.64 -6.18 2.33
C PRO A 83 14.00 -6.17 0.93
N TYR A 84 13.80 -5.00 0.30
CA TYR A 84 13.04 -4.84 -0.93
C TYR A 84 13.78 -3.99 -1.97
N THR A 85 14.05 -4.59 -3.12
CA THR A 85 14.75 -4.00 -4.26
C THR A 85 13.84 -3.10 -5.11
N ALA A 86 13.01 -2.26 -4.49
CA ALA A 86 12.36 -1.18 -5.22
C ALA A 86 13.39 -0.06 -5.36
N LYS A 87 13.99 0.06 -6.55
CA LYS A 87 14.91 1.15 -6.89
C LYS A 87 14.19 2.47 -6.71
N VAL A 88 14.57 3.20 -5.65
CA VAL A 88 14.33 4.65 -5.54
C VAL A 88 15.27 5.36 -6.52
#